data_AF-A0A9X1DJ76-F1
#
_entry.id   AF-A0A9X1DJ76-F1
#
_cell.length_a   1.000
_cell.length_b   1.000
_cell.length_c   1.000
_cell.angle_alpha   90.00
_cell.angle_beta   90.00
_cell.angle_gamma   90.00
#
_symmetry.space_group_name_H-M   'P 1'
#
loop_
_entity.id
_entity.type
_entity.pdbx_description
1 polymer ?
#
loop_
_entity_poly.entity_id
_entity_poly.type
_entity_poly.pdbx_seq_one_letter_code
_entity_poly.pdbx_strand_id
1 'polypeptide(L)'
;MQVLLILSQIWKSGANIYFDETDDRIAIKKQNLIPPEVMEVAERDYVAIEEWFNSWNNASAEKITLMKMVHQICGWQHNEKLNDWLCNEEGTFALFDEWMCSLARNGWNDIYEDFRQFENDESNKMARELYIRAVNYAKKGA
;
A
#
# COMPACT_ATOMS: atom_id res chain seq x y z
N MET A 1 17.23 -4.99 5.12
CA MET A 1 16.05 -4.64 5.93
C MET A 1 14.80 -5.08 5.15
N GLN A 2 13.61 -5.25 5.73
CA GLN A 2 12.42 -5.52 4.89
C GLN A 2 12.15 -4.31 3.98
N VAL A 3 11.89 -4.54 2.70
CA VAL A 3 11.71 -3.47 1.71
C VAL A 3 10.60 -2.50 2.10
N LEU A 4 9.45 -3.02 2.55
CA LEU A 4 8.33 -2.19 3.01
C LEU A 4 8.67 -1.38 4.27
N LEU A 5 9.56 -1.87 5.14
CA LEU A 5 10.03 -1.09 6.29
C LEU A 5 10.82 0.15 5.81
N ILE A 6 11.74 -0.02 4.86
CA ILE A 6 12.47 1.09 4.25
C ILE A 6 11.50 2.10 3.63
N LEU A 7 10.60 1.60 2.77
CA LEU A 7 9.62 2.43 2.06
C LEU A 7 8.70 3.17 3.04
N SER A 8 8.24 2.50 4.11
CA SER A 8 7.40 3.12 5.13
C SER A 8 8.08 4.27 5.85
N GLN A 9 9.39 4.15 6.13
CA GLN A 9 10.16 5.21 6.78
C GLN A 9 10.33 6.41 5.83
N ILE A 10 10.58 6.15 4.55
CA ILE A 10 10.63 7.19 3.51
C ILE A 10 9.29 7.92 3.44
N TRP A 11 8.16 7.21 3.31
CA TRP A 11 6.85 7.86 3.21
C TRP A 11 6.46 8.61 4.49
N LYS A 12 6.73 8.05 5.68
CA LYS A 12 6.46 8.70 6.97
C LYS A 12 7.27 9.97 7.21
N SER A 13 8.42 10.12 6.54
CA SER A 13 9.19 11.38 6.57
C SER A 13 8.50 12.53 5.84
N GLY A 14 7.45 12.25 5.05
CA GLY A 14 6.80 13.20 4.15
C GLY A 14 7.44 13.29 2.77
N ALA A 15 8.50 12.51 2.52
CA ALA A 15 8.99 12.23 1.18
C ALA A 15 8.07 11.26 0.43
N ASN A 16 8.15 11.27 -0.89
CA ASN A 16 7.42 10.33 -1.71
C ASN A 16 8.38 9.64 -2.68
N ILE A 17 8.67 8.36 -2.40
CA ILE A 17 9.32 7.45 -3.34
C ILE A 17 8.24 6.79 -4.21
N TYR A 18 8.44 6.79 -5.53
CA TYR A 18 7.47 6.31 -6.51
C TYR A 18 8.18 5.81 -7.78
N PHE A 19 7.50 4.98 -8.56
CA PHE A 19 7.93 4.60 -9.89
C PHE A 19 7.51 5.69 -10.89
N ASP A 20 8.46 6.24 -11.62
CA ASP A 20 8.25 7.28 -12.62
C ASP A 20 8.04 6.63 -13.99
N GLU A 21 6.81 6.71 -14.50
CA GLU A 21 6.41 6.14 -15.78
C GLU A 21 7.05 6.84 -16.99
N THR A 22 7.71 7.99 -16.79
CA THR A 22 8.35 8.72 -17.90
C THR A 22 9.71 8.15 -18.30
N ASP A 23 10.44 7.56 -17.35
CA ASP A 23 11.77 7.00 -17.57
C ASP A 23 11.97 5.59 -16.99
N ASP A 24 10.89 4.96 -16.52
CA ASP A 24 10.84 3.62 -15.93
C ASP A 24 11.81 3.45 -14.75
N ARG A 25 11.97 4.51 -13.93
CA ARG A 25 12.88 4.52 -12.79
C ARG A 25 12.19 4.92 -11.49
N ILE A 26 12.81 4.54 -10.38
CA ILE A 26 12.39 5.03 -9.07
C ILE A 26 12.84 6.48 -8.91
N ALA A 27 11.91 7.34 -8.53
CA ALA A 27 12.16 8.74 -8.20
C ALA A 27 11.72 9.06 -6.77
N ILE A 28 12.31 10.11 -6.18
CA ILE A 28 11.98 10.58 -4.84
C ILE A 28 11.66 12.08 -4.89
N LYS A 29 10.46 12.44 -4.44
CA LYS A 29 10.06 13.83 -4.15
C LYS A 29 10.34 14.14 -2.68
N LYS A 30 10.87 15.35 -2.41
CA LYS A 30 11.24 15.85 -1.07
C LYS A 30 12.24 14.94 -0.34
N GLN A 31 13.24 14.43 -1.06
CA GLN A 31 14.29 13.55 -0.50
C GLN A 31 14.99 14.14 0.73
N ASN A 32 15.10 15.48 0.82
CA ASN A 32 15.68 16.19 1.96
C ASN A 32 14.95 15.99 3.30
N LEU A 33 13.75 15.40 3.30
CA LEU A 33 13.03 15.04 4.52
C LEU A 33 13.41 13.65 5.05
N ILE A 34 14.04 12.81 4.22
CA ILE A 34 14.43 11.45 4.58
C ILE A 34 15.64 11.51 5.53
N PRO A 35 15.59 10.84 6.69
CA PRO A 35 16.75 10.74 7.56
C PRO A 35 17.95 10.11 6.84
N PRO A 36 19.19 10.62 7.01
CA PRO A 36 20.37 10.11 6.29
C PRO A 36 20.57 8.60 6.40
N GLU A 37 20.33 8.03 7.59
CA GLU A 37 20.45 6.59 7.85
C GLU A 37 19.42 5.75 7.07
N VAL A 38 18.23 6.30 6.82
CA VAL A 38 17.20 5.64 6.01
C VAL A 38 17.61 5.68 4.54
N MET A 39 18.16 6.81 4.08
CA MET A 39 18.64 6.95 2.71
C MET A 39 19.82 6.01 2.42
N GLU A 40 20.79 5.90 3.34
CA GLU A 40 21.93 4.98 3.20
C GLU A 40 21.45 3.52 3.04
N VAL A 41 20.44 3.12 3.81
CA VAL A 41 19.86 1.77 3.66
C VAL A 41 19.09 1.64 2.35
N ALA A 42 18.34 2.66 1.93
CA ALA A 42 17.61 2.64 0.67
C ALA A 42 18.54 2.54 -0.55
N GLU A 43 19.69 3.22 -0.53
CA GLU A 43 20.71 3.11 -1.58
C GLU A 43 21.35 1.72 -1.62
N ARG A 44 21.69 1.16 -0.46
CA ARG A 44 22.25 -0.19 -0.36
C ARG A 44 21.27 -1.26 -0.84
N ASP A 45 20.00 -1.13 -0.49
CA ASP A 45 18.95 -2.11 -0.78
C ASP A 45 18.13 -1.70 -2.05
N TYR A 46 18.69 -0.83 -2.92
CA TYR A 46 18.00 -0.24 -4.09
C TYR A 46 17.40 -1.30 -5.02
N VAL A 47 18.14 -2.37 -5.32
CA VAL A 47 17.67 -3.44 -6.23
C VAL A 47 16.40 -4.10 -5.69
N ALA A 48 16.33 -4.37 -4.39
CA ALA A 48 15.15 -4.97 -3.78
C ALA A 48 13.96 -4.00 -3.76
N ILE A 49 14.22 -2.69 -3.63
CA ILE A 49 13.19 -1.65 -3.76
C ILE A 49 12.67 -1.60 -5.20
N GLU A 50 13.56 -1.66 -6.19
CA GLU A 50 13.21 -1.70 -7.61
C GLU A 50 12.39 -2.94 -7.97
N GLU A 51 12.79 -4.11 -7.49
CA GLU A 51 12.03 -5.35 -7.63
C GLU A 51 10.64 -5.23 -7.00
N TRP A 52 10.53 -4.61 -5.83
CA TRP A 52 9.22 -4.37 -5.21
C TRP A 52 8.34 -3.46 -6.07
N PHE A 53 8.84 -2.32 -6.55
CA PHE A 53 8.07 -1.46 -7.47
C PHE A 53 7.68 -2.21 -8.75
N ASN A 54 8.62 -2.93 -9.37
CA ASN A 54 8.38 -3.71 -10.58
C ASN A 54 7.36 -4.84 -10.36
N SER A 55 7.29 -5.41 -9.16
CA SER A 55 6.28 -6.42 -8.83
C SER A 55 4.84 -5.87 -8.83
N TRP A 56 4.67 -4.54 -8.82
CA TRP A 56 3.39 -3.87 -8.98
C TRP A 56 3.09 -3.50 -10.44
N ASN A 57 4.04 -3.69 -11.36
CA ASN A 57 3.77 -3.51 -12.79
C ASN A 57 2.69 -4.50 -13.23
N ASN A 58 1.65 -3.98 -13.88
CA ASN A 58 0.44 -4.72 -14.27
C ASN A 58 -0.44 -5.21 -13.11
N ALA A 59 -0.22 -4.73 -11.87
CA ALA A 59 -1.15 -4.98 -10.78
C ALA A 59 -2.54 -4.44 -11.14
N SER A 60 -3.58 -5.21 -10.81
CA SER A 60 -4.94 -4.77 -11.07
C SER A 60 -5.30 -3.55 -10.22
N ALA A 61 -6.27 -2.75 -10.70
CA ALA A 61 -6.80 -1.62 -9.93
C ALA A 61 -7.30 -2.04 -8.53
N GLU A 62 -7.79 -3.27 -8.41
CA GLU A 62 -8.15 -3.89 -7.14
C GLU A 62 -6.95 -4.00 -6.20
N LYS A 63 -5.84 -4.61 -6.65
CA LYS A 63 -4.63 -4.75 -5.83
C LYS A 63 -4.03 -3.38 -5.44
N ILE A 64 -4.05 -2.42 -6.37
CA ILE A 64 -3.61 -1.05 -6.08
C ILE A 64 -4.49 -0.36 -5.04
N THR A 65 -5.82 -0.57 -5.08
CA THR A 65 -6.73 -0.05 -4.05
C THR A 65 -6.42 -0.66 -2.68
N LEU A 66 -6.26 -1.97 -2.59
CA LEU A 66 -5.95 -2.66 -1.32
C LEU A 66 -4.60 -2.21 -0.75
N MET A 67 -3.56 -2.07 -1.59
CA MET A 67 -2.28 -1.50 -1.17
C MET A 67 -2.44 -0.11 -0.55
N LYS A 68 -3.21 0.79 -1.19
CA LYS A 68 -3.48 2.13 -0.66
C LYS A 68 -4.25 2.09 0.66
N MET A 69 -5.16 1.13 0.85
CA MET A 69 -5.88 0.94 2.11
C MET A 69 -4.93 0.51 3.24
N VAL A 70 -4.04 -0.46 2.96
CA VAL A 70 -3.00 -0.90 3.92
C VAL A 70 -2.07 0.27 4.27
N HIS A 71 -1.59 1.02 3.28
CA HIS A 71 -0.69 2.14 3.53
C HIS A 71 -1.36 3.25 4.35
N GLN A 72 -2.65 3.51 4.15
CA GLN A 72 -3.44 4.46 4.93
C GLN A 72 -3.53 4.01 6.40
N ILE A 73 -3.95 2.76 6.66
CA ILE A 73 -4.18 2.29 8.03
C ILE A 73 -2.87 2.15 8.81
N CYS A 74 -1.77 1.79 8.14
CA CYS A 74 -0.44 1.75 8.74
C CYS A 74 0.19 3.14 8.93
N GLY A 75 -0.46 4.20 8.46
CA GLY A 75 0.03 5.58 8.55
C GLY A 75 1.29 5.83 7.73
N TRP A 76 1.51 5.04 6.67
CA TRP A 76 2.65 5.21 5.78
C TRP A 76 2.39 6.29 4.75
N GLN A 77 1.23 6.25 4.11
CA GLN A 77 0.81 7.25 3.12
C GLN A 77 -0.62 7.69 3.43
N HIS A 78 -0.85 9.00 3.45
CA HIS A 78 -2.18 9.54 3.68
C HIS A 78 -2.97 9.70 2.38
N ASN A 79 -4.25 9.32 2.40
CA ASN A 79 -5.19 9.45 1.30
C ASN A 79 -6.56 9.86 1.86
N GLU A 80 -6.84 11.16 1.83
CA GLU A 80 -8.08 11.75 2.38
C GLU A 80 -9.34 11.13 1.76
N LYS A 81 -9.39 10.96 0.43
CA LYS A 81 -10.55 10.38 -0.24
C LYS A 81 -10.82 8.94 0.19
N LEU A 82 -9.75 8.15 0.36
CA LEU A 82 -9.86 6.78 0.83
C LEU A 82 -10.29 6.75 2.30
N ASN A 83 -9.74 7.62 3.13
CA ASN A 83 -10.13 7.77 4.53
C ASN A 83 -11.61 8.15 4.68
N ASP A 84 -12.08 9.11 3.90
CA ASP A 84 -13.47 9.55 3.90
C ASP A 84 -14.40 8.41 3.49
N TRP A 85 -14.05 7.65 2.44
CA TRP A 85 -14.79 6.47 2.04
C TRP A 85 -14.87 5.42 3.15
N LEU A 86 -13.73 5.06 3.76
CA LEU A 86 -13.67 4.08 4.85
C LEU A 86 -14.53 4.48 6.05
N CYS A 87 -14.61 5.78 6.36
CA CYS A 87 -15.34 6.30 7.52
C CYS A 87 -16.83 6.52 7.26
N ASN A 88 -17.24 6.80 6.01
CA ASN A 88 -18.62 7.19 5.71
C ASN A 88 -19.48 6.07 5.09
N GLU A 89 -18.89 5.03 4.48
CA GLU A 89 -19.65 3.91 3.95
C GLU A 89 -19.78 2.78 4.97
N GLU A 90 -21.02 2.54 5.42
CA GLU A 90 -21.33 1.56 6.46
C GLU A 90 -20.78 0.17 6.12
N GLY A 91 -20.11 -0.45 7.10
CA GLY A 91 -19.57 -1.79 6.98
C GLY A 91 -18.32 -1.91 6.10
N THR A 92 -17.87 -0.86 5.42
CA THR A 92 -16.65 -0.91 4.60
C THR A 92 -15.40 -1.09 5.47
N PHE A 93 -15.27 -0.34 6.57
CA PHE A 93 -14.15 -0.51 7.49
C PHE A 93 -14.14 -1.92 8.13
N ALA A 94 -15.30 -2.44 8.53
CA ALA A 94 -15.41 -3.78 9.11
C ALA A 94 -15.04 -4.88 8.10
N LEU A 95 -15.43 -4.73 6.83
CA LEU A 95 -15.02 -5.64 5.75
C LEU A 95 -13.51 -5.60 5.52
N PHE A 96 -12.90 -4.40 5.59
CA PHE A 96 -11.46 -4.27 5.48
C PHE A 96 -10.72 -4.90 6.66
N ASP A 97 -11.22 -4.74 7.88
CA ASP A 97 -10.67 -5.39 9.07
C ASP A 97 -10.74 -6.92 8.98
N GLU A 98 -11.88 -7.48 8.53
CA GLU A 98 -11.99 -8.93 8.30
C GLU A 98 -11.04 -9.42 7.19
N TRP A 99 -10.84 -8.62 6.14
CA TRP A 99 -9.84 -8.92 5.11
C TRP A 99 -8.42 -8.98 5.70
N MET A 100 -8.01 -8.00 6.50
CA MET A 100 -6.71 -8.01 7.19
C MET A 100 -6.59 -9.23 8.12
N CYS A 101 -7.65 -9.56 8.86
CA CYS A 101 -7.71 -10.74 9.72
C CYS A 101 -7.55 -12.05 8.94
N SER A 102 -8.13 -12.16 7.74
CA SER A 102 -7.97 -13.35 6.89
C SER A 102 -6.52 -13.55 6.44
N LEU A 103 -5.81 -12.46 6.12
CA LEU A 103 -4.38 -12.50 5.79
C LEU A 103 -3.54 -12.92 7.01
N ALA A 104 -3.87 -12.40 8.19
CA ALA A 104 -3.20 -12.79 9.43
C ALA A 104 -3.40 -14.29 9.75
N ARG A 105 -4.61 -14.84 9.53
CA ARG A 105 -4.88 -16.28 9.64
C ARG A 105 -4.05 -17.11 8.65
N ASN A 106 -3.67 -16.53 7.51
CA ASN A 106 -2.79 -17.14 6.52
C ASN A 106 -1.29 -16.90 6.78
N GLY A 107 -0.93 -16.22 7.87
CA GLY A 107 0.45 -16.05 8.29
C GLY A 107 1.03 -14.65 8.14
N TRP A 108 0.26 -13.67 7.67
CA TRP A 108 0.72 -12.28 7.58
C TRP A 108 0.77 -11.63 8.98
N ASN A 109 1.88 -11.86 9.68
CA ASN A 109 2.08 -11.40 11.06
C ASN A 109 3.00 -10.17 11.17
N ASP A 110 3.62 -9.78 10.05
CA ASP A 110 4.46 -8.61 9.96
C ASP A 110 3.95 -7.70 8.84
N ILE A 111 3.53 -6.50 9.22
CA ILE A 111 2.99 -5.50 8.30
C ILE A 111 4.03 -5.04 7.25
N TYR A 112 5.33 -5.31 7.45
CA TYR A 112 6.39 -5.03 6.49
C TYR A 112 6.67 -6.20 5.53
N GLU A 113 5.89 -7.27 5.59
CA GLU A 113 5.83 -8.30 4.55
C GLU A 113 4.76 -7.96 3.52
N ASP A 114 4.97 -8.39 2.28
CA ASP A 114 4.03 -8.17 1.21
C ASP A 114 2.78 -9.04 1.39
N PHE A 115 1.66 -8.42 1.73
CA PHE A 115 0.39 -9.09 2.01
C PHE A 115 -0.07 -10.01 0.88
N ARG A 116 0.33 -9.74 -0.38
CA ARG A 116 -0.05 -10.53 -1.56
C ARG A 116 0.37 -12.01 -1.44
N GLN A 117 1.41 -12.29 -0.67
CA GLN A 117 1.90 -13.64 -0.43
C GLN A 117 0.98 -14.48 0.46
N PHE A 118 0.05 -13.83 1.17
CA PHE A 118 -0.84 -14.45 2.16
C PHE A 118 -2.30 -14.44 1.70
N GLU A 119 -2.56 -14.08 0.43
CA GLU A 119 -3.90 -14.07 -0.14
C GLU A 119 -4.39 -15.49 -0.46
N ASN A 120 -5.69 -15.70 -0.30
CA ASN A 120 -6.37 -16.95 -0.63
C ASN A 120 -7.75 -16.66 -1.23
N ASP A 121 -8.54 -17.70 -1.52
CA ASP A 121 -9.88 -17.54 -2.10
C ASP A 121 -10.84 -16.69 -1.25
N GLU A 122 -10.69 -16.75 0.08
CA GLU A 122 -11.50 -15.97 1.02
C GLU A 122 -11.12 -14.49 0.94
N SER A 123 -9.83 -14.18 1.09
CA SER A 123 -9.34 -12.79 1.04
C SER A 123 -9.54 -12.16 -0.33
N ASN A 124 -9.41 -12.93 -1.41
CA ASN A 124 -9.66 -12.44 -2.78
C ASN A 124 -11.14 -12.06 -3.01
N LYS A 125 -12.10 -12.79 -2.42
CA LYS A 125 -13.53 -12.41 -2.49
C LYS A 125 -13.79 -11.09 -1.77
N MET A 126 -13.20 -10.90 -0.59
CA MET A 126 -13.33 -9.66 0.17
C MET A 126 -12.62 -8.49 -0.52
N ALA A 127 -11.42 -8.70 -1.07
CA ALA A 127 -10.71 -7.70 -1.86
C ALA A 127 -11.55 -7.22 -3.06
N ARG A 128 -12.22 -8.15 -3.75
CA ARG A 128 -13.12 -7.83 -4.85
C ARG A 128 -14.29 -6.95 -4.42
N GLU A 129 -14.94 -7.30 -3.32
CA GLU A 129 -16.06 -6.54 -2.77
C GLU A 129 -15.61 -5.13 -2.33
N LEU A 130 -14.47 -5.02 -1.62
CA LEU A 130 -13.88 -3.74 -1.23
C LEU A 130 -13.61 -2.84 -2.44
N TYR A 131 -13.05 -3.39 -3.52
CA TYR A 131 -12.83 -2.63 -4.75
C TYR A 131 -14.13 -2.17 -5.41
N ILE A 132 -15.16 -3.03 -5.48
CA ILE A 132 -16.47 -2.65 -6.03
C ILE A 132 -17.07 -1.50 -5.22
N ARG A 133 -17.01 -1.57 -3.89
CA ARG A 133 -17.47 -0.49 -2.99
C ARG A 133 -16.71 0.80 -3.22
N ALA A 134 -15.37 0.75 -3.30
CA ALA A 134 -14.54 1.91 -3.58
C ALA A 134 -14.92 2.60 -4.90
N VAL A 135 -15.11 1.81 -5.98
CA VAL A 135 -15.52 2.33 -7.29
C VAL A 135 -16.91 2.94 -7.23
N ASN A 136 -17.87 2.30 -6.54
CA ASN A 136 -19.22 2.81 -6.41
C ASN A 136 -19.27 4.10 -5.60
N TYR A 137 -18.48 4.21 -4.52
CA TYR A 137 -18.37 5.43 -3.74
C TYR A 137 -17.78 6.57 -4.58
N ALA A 138 -16.68 6.32 -5.30
CA ALA A 138 -16.06 7.32 -6.17
C ALA A 138 -17.02 7.84 -7.26
N LYS A 139 -17.89 6.98 -7.81
CA LYS A 139 -18.91 7.35 -8.81
C LYS A 139 -20.03 8.24 -8.26
N LYS A 140 -20.29 8.22 -6.95
CA LYS A 140 -21.34 9.05 -6.32
C LYS A 140 -20.94 10.52 -6.15
N GLY A 141 -19.73 10.91 -6.56
CA GLY A 141 -19.25 12.29 -6.54
C GLY A 141 -18.44 12.64 -5.29
N ALA A 142 -17.52 11.76 -4.90
CA ALA A 142 -16.53 12.03 -3.86
C ALA A 142 -15.74 13.33 -4.11
#